data_AF-A0A973WJ28-F1
#
_entry.id   AF-A0A973WJ28-F1
#
_cell.length_a   1.000
_cell.length_b   1.000
_cell.length_c   1.000
_cell.angle_alpha   90.00
_cell.angle_beta   90.00
_cell.angle_gamma   90.00
#
_symmetry.space_group_name_H-M   'P 1'
#
loop_
_entity.id
_entity.type
_entity.pdbx_description
1 polymer ?
#
loop_
_entity_poly.entity_id
_entity_poly.type
_entity_poly.pdbx_seq_one_letter_code
_entity_poly.pdbx_strand_id
1 'polypeptide(L)'
;MARDQIDMTPLQSRDELVAWIEAGVKPESEFRIGTEHEKTPFTLEGHHPVPYEGAKGIGALLEGMKLLLGWEPIMERGNIIGLYDVTGGGAISLEPGGQFELSGAPVETVHQTQSELMAHLAQVREVATPLGIGFLGLGMTPSWSRAQIPVMPKGRYKIMRNYMPKVGKYGLDMMFRTCTVQTNLDFSSEADMVKKLRVSLALQPVATALFANSPFTEGKLNGFLSFRSEIWRDTDNARSGMIPFAFEDGMGFERYVDYALDVPMYFVKRGEEYIDVSGSSFRDFFAGKNAAFPGERPTLSDWANHLSTIFPEVRLKRYLEMRGADGVPWGRLPALPAFWVGLLYDNDSLDAAWDIVRHWTAPERQALRDDVPRFGFKARIKDRYLFEIAKECLILSHAGLRRRGRIDHLGRDESRFLEPLERIIETGRSPAEEMLEKFNGPWKGSVEPAYQEYAF
;
A
#
# COMPACT_ATOMS: atom_id res chain seq x y z
N MET A 1 -10.20 -5.24 -0.04
CA MET A 1 -9.86 -4.21 -1.04
C MET A 1 -9.88 -4.71 -2.48
N ALA A 2 -9.75 -6.03 -2.71
CA ALA A 2 -9.59 -6.62 -4.04
C ALA A 2 -10.81 -6.53 -4.99
N ARG A 3 -12.02 -6.28 -4.47
CA ARG A 3 -13.26 -6.23 -5.25
C ARG A 3 -13.93 -4.86 -5.10
N ASP A 4 -14.33 -4.26 -6.23
CA ASP A 4 -15.19 -3.07 -6.20
C ASP A 4 -16.53 -3.41 -5.51
N GLN A 5 -17.06 -2.46 -4.76
CA GLN A 5 -18.33 -2.69 -4.05
C GLN A 5 -19.53 -2.67 -5.01
N ILE A 6 -20.56 -3.45 -4.66
CA ILE A 6 -21.85 -3.50 -5.36
C ILE A 6 -22.96 -3.36 -4.32
N ASP A 7 -23.42 -2.13 -4.18
CA ASP A 7 -24.43 -1.60 -3.29
C ASP A 7 -25.00 -0.37 -3.99
N MET A 8 -26.18 -0.56 -4.56
CA MET A 8 -26.88 0.42 -5.39
C MET A 8 -27.77 1.35 -4.57
N THR A 9 -27.68 1.32 -3.23
CA THR A 9 -28.38 2.27 -2.36
C THR A 9 -27.99 3.70 -2.77
N PRO A 10 -28.95 4.54 -3.22
CA PRO A 10 -28.64 5.90 -3.65
C PRO A 10 -28.31 6.82 -2.48
N LEU A 11 -27.31 7.68 -2.63
CA LEU A 11 -26.93 8.66 -1.64
C LEU A 11 -27.81 9.92 -1.73
N GLN A 12 -28.35 10.36 -0.59
CA GLN A 12 -29.28 11.48 -0.48
C GLN A 12 -28.65 12.74 0.11
N SER A 13 -27.67 12.60 0.99
CA SER A 13 -27.07 13.72 1.73
C SER A 13 -25.55 13.59 1.89
N ARG A 14 -24.87 14.71 2.14
CA ARG A 14 -23.43 14.71 2.48
C ARG A 14 -23.19 13.92 3.77
N ASP A 15 -24.13 13.97 4.71
CA ASP A 15 -24.03 13.28 6.00
C ASP A 15 -23.95 11.75 5.84
N GLU A 16 -24.56 11.18 4.78
CA GLU A 16 -24.41 9.75 4.48
C GLU A 16 -22.98 9.39 4.01
N LEU A 17 -22.28 10.30 3.34
CA LEU A 17 -20.86 10.11 2.98
C LEU A 17 -19.97 10.10 4.22
N VAL A 18 -20.28 10.99 5.17
CA VAL A 18 -19.58 11.11 6.47
C VAL A 18 -19.86 9.86 7.31
N ALA A 19 -21.13 9.50 7.46
CA ALA A 19 -21.59 8.31 8.20
C ALA A 19 -20.97 7.02 7.64
N TRP A 20 -20.71 6.94 6.32
CA TRP A 20 -20.03 5.80 5.74
C TRP A 20 -18.60 5.62 6.27
N ILE A 21 -17.86 6.71 6.49
CA ILE A 21 -16.51 6.68 7.09
C ILE A 21 -16.61 6.42 8.59
N GLU A 22 -17.52 7.11 9.26
CA GLU A 22 -17.78 6.97 10.70
C GLU A 22 -18.16 5.53 11.09
N ALA A 23 -18.84 4.79 10.20
CA ALA A 23 -19.13 3.36 10.38
C ALA A 23 -17.88 2.46 10.51
N GLY A 24 -16.67 3.02 10.32
CA GLY A 24 -15.40 2.36 10.64
C GLY A 24 -15.02 2.40 12.13
N VAL A 25 -15.66 3.28 12.91
CA VAL A 25 -15.44 3.38 14.36
C VAL A 25 -15.84 2.07 15.04
N LYS A 26 -14.91 1.50 15.82
CA LYS A 26 -15.14 0.28 16.59
C LYS A 26 -14.37 0.31 17.91
N PRO A 27 -14.83 -0.36 18.98
CA PRO A 27 -14.10 -0.40 20.25
C PRO A 27 -12.72 -1.04 20.07
N GLU A 28 -11.74 -0.65 20.89
CA GLU A 28 -10.35 -1.16 20.80
C GLU A 28 -10.26 -2.69 20.89
N SER A 29 -11.19 -3.34 21.59
CA SER A 29 -11.31 -4.81 21.65
C SER A 29 -11.59 -5.47 20.29
N GLU A 30 -12.14 -4.70 19.35
CA GLU A 30 -12.46 -5.12 17.99
C GLU A 30 -11.44 -4.65 16.95
N PHE A 31 -10.37 -3.95 17.36
CA PHE A 31 -9.30 -3.59 16.44
C PHE A 31 -8.69 -4.83 15.81
N ARG A 32 -8.42 -4.74 14.51
CA ARG A 32 -7.78 -5.75 13.69
C ARG A 32 -6.60 -5.14 12.94
N ILE A 33 -5.81 -6.00 12.33
CA ILE A 33 -4.61 -5.68 11.57
C ILE A 33 -4.83 -6.28 10.20
N GLY A 34 -5.04 -5.44 9.19
CA GLY A 34 -4.96 -5.86 7.79
C GLY A 34 -3.54 -5.66 7.29
N THR A 35 -3.05 -6.58 6.46
CA THR A 35 -1.75 -6.43 5.80
C THR A 35 -1.88 -6.76 4.33
N GLU A 36 -1.39 -5.88 3.49
CA GLU A 36 -1.39 -6.07 2.04
C GLU A 36 0.04 -6.08 1.54
N HIS A 37 0.34 -6.95 0.58
CA HIS A 37 1.64 -6.90 -0.09
C HIS A 37 1.54 -7.30 -1.56
N GLU A 38 2.28 -6.57 -2.37
CA GLU A 38 2.46 -6.81 -3.79
C GLU A 38 3.84 -7.45 -4.02
N LYS A 39 3.93 -8.24 -5.08
CA LYS A 39 5.16 -8.91 -5.51
C LYS A 39 5.15 -9.07 -7.01
N THR A 40 6.30 -8.89 -7.64
CA THR A 40 6.39 -8.91 -9.10
C THR A 40 6.69 -10.34 -9.59
N PRO A 41 5.78 -10.96 -10.38
CA PRO A 41 6.09 -12.27 -10.97
C PRO A 41 7.11 -12.13 -12.11
N PHE A 42 8.02 -13.11 -12.21
CA PHE A 42 8.98 -13.23 -13.30
C PHE A 42 9.16 -14.70 -13.72
N THR A 43 9.57 -14.94 -14.96
CA THR A 43 9.93 -16.29 -15.42
C THR A 43 11.28 -16.71 -14.87
N LEU A 44 11.38 -17.90 -14.27
CA LEU A 44 12.66 -18.43 -13.77
C LEU A 44 13.68 -18.61 -14.90
N GLU A 45 13.21 -18.95 -16.10
CA GLU A 45 14.00 -18.91 -17.32
C GLU A 45 14.01 -17.48 -17.88
N GLY A 46 15.18 -16.86 -17.97
CA GLY A 46 15.38 -15.57 -18.64
C GLY A 46 14.90 -14.33 -17.87
N HIS A 47 14.29 -14.48 -16.70
CA HIS A 47 13.85 -13.37 -15.83
C HIS A 47 12.99 -12.34 -16.56
N HIS A 48 11.98 -12.80 -17.30
CA HIS A 48 11.05 -11.94 -18.05
C HIS A 48 9.77 -11.66 -17.25
N PRO A 49 9.08 -10.53 -17.53
CA PRO A 49 7.74 -10.30 -17.01
C PRO A 49 6.77 -11.42 -17.40
N VAL A 50 5.89 -11.83 -16.49
CA VAL A 50 4.91 -12.90 -16.76
C VAL A 50 3.63 -12.32 -17.36
N PRO A 51 3.26 -12.67 -18.60
CA PRO A 51 2.01 -12.22 -19.20
C PRO A 51 0.79 -12.85 -18.51
N TYR A 52 -0.39 -12.28 -18.73
CA TYR A 52 -1.64 -12.89 -18.26
C TYR A 52 -1.93 -14.22 -18.95
N GLU A 53 -1.85 -14.22 -20.29
CA GLU A 53 -2.20 -15.34 -21.15
C GLU A 53 -1.16 -16.46 -21.16
N GLY A 54 -1.60 -17.64 -21.61
CA GLY A 54 -0.75 -18.80 -21.88
C GLY A 54 -0.70 -19.82 -20.74
N ALA A 55 -0.21 -21.02 -21.05
CA ALA A 55 -0.20 -22.17 -20.12
C ALA A 55 0.66 -21.95 -18.86
N LYS A 56 1.56 -20.95 -18.90
CA LYS A 56 2.43 -20.54 -17.80
C LYS A 56 2.26 -19.05 -17.45
N GLY A 57 1.11 -18.47 -17.79
CA GLY A 57 0.78 -17.08 -17.50
C GLY A 57 0.14 -16.88 -16.11
N ILE A 58 -0.12 -15.63 -15.75
CA ILE A 58 -0.78 -15.26 -14.48
C ILE A 58 -2.20 -15.86 -14.39
N GLY A 59 -2.92 -16.00 -15.52
CA GLY A 59 -4.23 -16.68 -15.52
C GLY A 59 -4.13 -18.13 -15.06
N ALA A 60 -3.11 -18.87 -15.51
CA ALA A 60 -2.87 -20.25 -15.08
C ALA A 60 -2.47 -20.32 -13.59
N LEU A 61 -1.68 -19.35 -13.11
CA LEU A 61 -1.36 -19.22 -11.69
C LEU A 61 -2.62 -19.01 -10.84
N LEU A 62 -3.52 -18.11 -11.23
CA LEU A 62 -4.77 -17.87 -10.50
C LEU A 62 -5.70 -19.10 -10.49
N GLU A 63 -5.80 -19.84 -11.59
CA GLU A 63 -6.55 -21.10 -11.62
C GLU A 63 -5.91 -22.16 -10.71
N GLY A 64 -4.58 -22.27 -10.68
CA GLY A 64 -3.90 -23.16 -9.75
C GLY A 64 -4.12 -22.76 -8.28
N MET A 65 -4.06 -21.46 -7.96
CA MET A 65 -4.36 -20.95 -6.63
C MET A 65 -5.82 -21.21 -6.23
N LYS A 66 -6.77 -21.04 -7.15
CA LYS A 66 -8.19 -21.35 -6.94
C LYS A 66 -8.39 -22.82 -6.55
N LEU A 67 -7.73 -23.73 -7.27
CA LEU A 67 -7.82 -25.17 -7.00
C LEU A 67 -7.22 -25.52 -5.64
N LEU A 68 -6.08 -24.92 -5.28
CA LEU A 68 -5.40 -25.17 -4.01
C LEU A 68 -6.17 -24.59 -2.81
N LEU A 69 -6.70 -23.38 -2.93
CA LEU A 69 -7.33 -22.64 -1.84
C LEU A 69 -8.83 -22.92 -1.70
N GLY A 70 -9.50 -23.29 -2.79
CA GLY A 70 -10.97 -23.36 -2.85
C GLY A 70 -11.66 -21.98 -2.76
N TRP A 71 -10.92 -20.88 -2.95
CA TRP A 71 -11.45 -19.52 -2.88
C TRP A 71 -12.32 -19.18 -4.09
N GLU A 72 -13.26 -18.25 -3.91
CA GLU A 72 -14.15 -17.82 -4.99
C GLU A 72 -13.41 -16.96 -6.02
N PRO A 73 -13.59 -17.20 -7.32
CA PRO A 73 -12.95 -16.41 -8.35
C PRO A 73 -13.62 -15.04 -8.50
N ILE A 74 -12.79 -14.00 -8.57
CA ILE A 74 -13.21 -12.66 -8.99
C ILE A 74 -13.05 -12.62 -10.51
N MET A 75 -14.17 -12.55 -11.22
CA MET A 75 -14.22 -12.59 -12.67
C MET A 75 -14.43 -11.19 -13.28
N GLU A 76 -13.81 -10.95 -14.43
CA GLU A 76 -14.11 -9.81 -15.28
C GLU A 76 -14.06 -10.23 -16.75
N ARG A 77 -15.19 -10.12 -17.47
CA ARG A 77 -15.31 -10.46 -18.90
C ARG A 77 -14.75 -11.85 -19.25
N GLY A 78 -15.02 -12.83 -18.39
CA GLY A 78 -14.58 -14.22 -18.55
C GLY A 78 -13.15 -14.51 -18.07
N ASN A 79 -12.40 -13.51 -17.62
CA ASN A 79 -11.06 -13.67 -17.05
C ASN A 79 -11.09 -13.73 -15.52
N ILE A 80 -10.33 -14.64 -14.93
CA ILE A 80 -10.06 -14.63 -13.50
C ILE A 80 -9.03 -13.53 -13.20
N ILE A 81 -9.40 -12.57 -12.36
CA ILE A 81 -8.56 -11.39 -12.06
C ILE A 81 -8.19 -11.30 -10.58
N GLY A 82 -8.62 -12.28 -9.78
CA GLY A 82 -8.38 -12.37 -8.35
C GLY A 82 -9.15 -13.52 -7.72
N LEU A 83 -8.95 -13.71 -6.42
CA LEU A 83 -9.62 -14.69 -5.57
C LEU A 83 -10.10 -14.04 -4.29
N TYR A 84 -11.19 -14.53 -3.72
CA TYR A 84 -11.73 -14.05 -2.44
C TYR A 84 -12.01 -15.22 -1.49
N ASP A 85 -11.53 -15.10 -0.26
CA ASP A 85 -11.87 -16.01 0.83
C ASP A 85 -13.19 -15.59 1.46
N VAL A 86 -14.25 -16.35 1.17
CA VAL A 86 -15.58 -16.13 1.76
C VAL A 86 -15.65 -16.41 3.26
N THR A 87 -14.66 -17.10 3.82
CA THR A 87 -14.62 -17.45 5.25
C THR A 87 -13.73 -16.49 6.03
N GLY A 88 -12.47 -16.34 5.62
CA GLY A 88 -11.48 -15.52 6.31
C GLY A 88 -11.49 -14.04 5.93
N GLY A 89 -12.06 -13.67 4.77
CA GLY A 89 -12.09 -12.28 4.29
C GLY A 89 -10.80 -11.79 3.62
N GLY A 90 -9.83 -12.68 3.39
CA GLY A 90 -8.64 -12.39 2.58
C GLY A 90 -8.94 -12.38 1.07
N ALA A 91 -8.05 -11.79 0.28
CA ALA A 91 -8.19 -11.73 -1.17
C ALA A 91 -6.85 -11.71 -1.91
N ILE A 92 -6.85 -12.28 -3.11
CA ILE A 92 -5.76 -12.14 -4.08
C ILE A 92 -6.24 -11.23 -5.21
N SER A 93 -5.43 -10.25 -5.60
CA SER A 93 -5.71 -9.33 -6.71
C SER A 93 -4.49 -9.15 -7.61
N LEU A 94 -4.75 -8.63 -8.81
CA LEU A 94 -3.72 -8.20 -9.75
C LEU A 94 -3.70 -6.68 -9.88
N GLU A 95 -2.52 -6.10 -9.73
CA GLU A 95 -2.19 -4.73 -10.10
C GLU A 95 -1.96 -4.58 -11.63
N PRO A 96 -1.89 -3.36 -12.20
CA PRO A 96 -1.88 -3.16 -13.65
C PRO A 96 -0.79 -3.90 -14.42
N GLY A 97 0.41 -4.04 -13.83
CA GLY A 97 1.55 -4.74 -14.42
C GLY A 97 1.64 -6.23 -14.10
N GLY A 98 0.61 -6.79 -13.46
CA GLY A 98 0.61 -8.19 -13.04
C GLY A 98 1.27 -8.44 -11.69
N GLN A 99 1.60 -7.38 -10.93
CA GLN A 99 2.02 -7.55 -9.55
C GLN A 99 0.92 -8.30 -8.78
N PHE A 100 1.34 -9.36 -8.08
CA PHE A 100 0.45 -10.35 -7.50
C PHE A 100 0.23 -10.05 -6.02
N GLU A 101 -0.93 -9.50 -5.70
CA GLU A 101 -1.23 -8.96 -4.38
C GLU A 101 -1.90 -10.01 -3.48
N LEU A 102 -1.56 -9.98 -2.19
CA LEU A 102 -2.43 -10.49 -1.14
C LEU A 102 -2.96 -9.29 -0.35
N SER A 103 -4.28 -9.15 -0.27
CA SER A 103 -4.99 -8.34 0.72
C SER A 103 -5.41 -9.28 1.85
N GLY A 104 -4.61 -9.34 2.92
CA GLY A 104 -4.83 -10.26 4.04
C GLY A 104 -6.12 -9.99 4.81
N ALA A 105 -6.58 -11.01 5.55
CA ALA A 105 -7.71 -10.94 6.44
C ALA A 105 -7.45 -9.93 7.59
N PRO A 106 -8.51 -9.34 8.17
CA PRO A 106 -8.38 -8.53 9.38
C PRO A 106 -8.14 -9.45 10.60
N VAL A 107 -6.88 -9.55 11.04
CA VAL A 107 -6.47 -10.44 12.14
C VAL A 107 -6.20 -9.68 13.45
N GLU A 108 -6.14 -10.37 14.59
CA GLU A 108 -6.01 -9.74 15.91
C GLU A 108 -4.55 -9.42 16.30
N THR A 109 -3.62 -10.22 15.77
CA THR A 109 -2.22 -10.22 16.19
C THR A 109 -1.27 -10.23 14.99
N VAL A 110 -0.10 -9.64 15.18
CA VAL A 110 1.01 -9.70 14.21
C VAL A 110 1.48 -11.15 14.02
N HIS A 111 1.29 -12.02 15.01
CA HIS A 111 1.52 -13.46 14.85
C HIS A 111 0.63 -14.08 13.78
N GLN A 112 -0.67 -13.76 13.79
CA GLN A 112 -1.60 -14.20 12.75
C GLN A 112 -1.27 -13.60 11.40
N THR A 113 -0.85 -12.32 11.35
CA THR A 113 -0.35 -11.69 10.12
C THR A 113 0.84 -12.47 9.55
N GLN A 114 1.83 -12.81 10.38
CA GLN A 114 2.96 -13.63 9.96
C GLN A 114 2.50 -15.00 9.45
N SER A 115 1.61 -15.69 10.17
CA SER A 115 1.09 -16.98 9.75
C SER A 115 0.39 -16.93 8.39
N GLU A 116 -0.46 -15.93 8.17
CA GLU A 116 -1.16 -15.73 6.90
C GLU A 116 -0.19 -15.44 5.76
N LEU A 117 0.74 -14.51 5.95
CA LEU A 117 1.76 -14.18 4.95
C LEU A 117 2.58 -15.42 4.57
N MET A 118 3.06 -16.19 5.55
CA MET A 118 3.87 -17.37 5.27
C MET A 118 3.06 -18.48 4.57
N ALA A 119 1.80 -18.66 4.94
CA ALA A 119 0.91 -19.61 4.27
C ALA A 119 0.70 -19.22 2.80
N HIS A 120 0.35 -17.95 2.54
CA HIS A 120 0.18 -17.41 1.19
C HIS A 120 1.43 -17.61 0.33
N LEU A 121 2.61 -17.27 0.87
CA LEU A 121 3.87 -17.42 0.14
C LEU A 121 4.20 -18.89 -0.17
N ALA A 122 3.93 -19.80 0.76
CA ALA A 122 4.13 -21.23 0.53
C ALA A 122 3.19 -21.76 -0.57
N GLN A 123 1.92 -21.37 -0.52
CA GLN A 123 0.88 -21.75 -1.50
C GLN A 123 1.20 -21.19 -2.89
N VAL A 124 1.56 -19.91 -2.98
CA VAL A 124 1.98 -19.29 -4.25
C VAL A 124 3.19 -20.00 -4.82
N ARG A 125 4.19 -20.33 -4.00
CA ARG A 125 5.38 -21.07 -4.45
C ARG A 125 5.02 -22.47 -4.96
N GLU A 126 4.11 -23.18 -4.28
CA GLU A 126 3.64 -24.51 -4.70
C GLU A 126 3.03 -24.48 -6.09
N VAL A 127 2.17 -23.49 -6.38
CA VAL A 127 1.51 -23.35 -7.68
C VAL A 127 2.46 -22.77 -8.75
N ALA A 128 3.31 -21.82 -8.39
CA ALA A 128 4.17 -21.11 -9.33
C ALA A 128 5.39 -21.92 -9.79
N THR A 129 5.93 -22.81 -8.94
CA THR A 129 7.14 -23.59 -9.25
C THR A 129 6.96 -24.45 -10.52
N PRO A 130 5.88 -25.25 -10.69
CA PRO A 130 5.64 -26.00 -11.92
C PRO A 130 5.42 -25.11 -13.17
N LEU A 131 4.94 -23.87 -12.97
CA LEU A 131 4.77 -22.90 -14.04
C LEU A 131 6.09 -22.22 -14.43
N GLY A 132 7.16 -22.40 -13.64
CA GLY A 132 8.44 -21.73 -13.85
C GLY A 132 8.37 -20.24 -13.53
N ILE A 133 7.58 -19.85 -12.53
CA ILE A 133 7.41 -18.46 -12.08
C ILE A 133 8.06 -18.27 -10.71
N GLY A 134 8.82 -17.19 -10.54
CA GLY A 134 9.29 -16.69 -9.25
C GLY A 134 8.71 -15.31 -8.93
N PHE A 135 8.89 -14.82 -7.71
CA PHE A 135 8.38 -13.51 -7.30
C PHE A 135 9.45 -12.63 -6.66
N LEU A 136 9.59 -11.39 -7.12
CA LEU A 136 10.48 -10.39 -6.51
C LEU A 136 9.78 -9.63 -5.37
N GLY A 137 10.49 -9.49 -4.24
CA GLY A 137 10.14 -8.60 -3.13
C GLY A 137 10.94 -7.29 -3.16
N LEU A 138 10.67 -6.43 -4.14
CA LEU A 138 11.32 -5.11 -4.31
C LEU A 138 10.28 -4.00 -4.44
N GLY A 139 10.65 -2.75 -4.15
CA GLY A 139 9.74 -1.60 -4.31
C GLY A 139 9.45 -1.25 -5.76
N MET A 140 10.36 -1.58 -6.67
CA MET A 140 10.21 -1.41 -8.11
C MET A 140 10.96 -2.50 -8.88
N THR A 141 10.47 -2.86 -10.06
CA THR A 141 11.16 -3.80 -10.94
C THR A 141 12.55 -3.28 -11.36
N PRO A 142 13.62 -4.10 -11.22
CA PRO A 142 14.98 -3.56 -11.30
C PRO A 142 15.52 -3.44 -12.73
N SER A 143 15.04 -4.27 -13.68
CA SER A 143 15.67 -4.43 -15.00
C SER A 143 14.78 -4.07 -16.19
N TRP A 144 13.46 -4.10 -16.05
CA TRP A 144 12.54 -3.98 -17.18
C TRP A 144 12.11 -2.54 -17.45
N SER A 145 12.06 -2.20 -18.73
CA SER A 145 11.40 -0.98 -19.19
C SER A 145 9.89 -1.10 -19.05
N ARG A 146 9.21 0.03 -18.95
CA ARG A 146 7.74 0.07 -18.90
C ARG A 146 7.07 -0.64 -20.09
N ALA A 147 7.68 -0.57 -21.27
CA ALA A 147 7.13 -1.18 -22.49
C ALA A 147 7.16 -2.72 -22.48
N GLN A 148 8.00 -3.33 -21.64
CA GLN A 148 8.09 -4.78 -21.49
C GLN A 148 7.05 -5.34 -20.51
N ILE A 149 6.45 -4.49 -19.67
CA ILE A 149 5.49 -4.93 -18.66
C ILE A 149 4.15 -5.27 -19.33
N PRO A 150 3.60 -6.48 -19.10
CA PRO A 150 2.29 -6.85 -19.61
C PRO A 150 1.19 -6.06 -18.92
N VAL A 151 0.04 -5.94 -19.60
CA VAL A 151 -1.13 -5.23 -19.07
C VAL A 151 -2.17 -6.26 -18.65
N MET A 152 -2.60 -6.21 -17.39
CA MET A 152 -3.64 -7.12 -16.89
C MET A 152 -5.01 -6.78 -17.49
N PRO A 153 -5.87 -7.79 -17.74
CA PRO A 153 -7.14 -7.61 -18.46
C PRO A 153 -8.25 -7.04 -17.56
N LYS A 154 -8.00 -5.88 -16.92
CA LYS A 154 -8.95 -5.15 -16.07
C LYS A 154 -9.34 -3.81 -16.70
N GLY A 155 -10.62 -3.59 -16.90
CA GLY A 155 -11.23 -2.45 -17.58
C GLY A 155 -10.88 -1.12 -16.94
N ARG A 156 -10.88 -1.04 -15.60
CA ARG A 156 -10.47 0.19 -14.87
C ARG A 156 -9.04 0.63 -15.20
N TYR A 157 -8.13 -0.30 -15.48
CA TYR A 157 -6.74 0.04 -15.80
C TYR A 157 -6.59 0.68 -17.17
N LYS A 158 -7.50 0.42 -18.11
CA LYS A 158 -7.54 1.13 -19.39
C LYS A 158 -7.79 2.64 -19.19
N ILE A 159 -8.74 2.97 -18.31
CA ILE A 159 -9.09 4.36 -18.00
C ILE A 159 -7.90 5.05 -17.32
N MET A 160 -7.38 4.46 -16.24
CA MET A 160 -6.24 5.00 -15.51
C MET A 160 -5.01 5.19 -16.41
N ARG A 161 -4.65 4.20 -17.23
CA ARG A 161 -3.51 4.27 -18.16
C ARG A 161 -3.63 5.45 -19.14
N ASN A 162 -4.84 5.75 -19.60
CA ASN A 162 -5.08 6.87 -20.52
C ASN A 162 -5.08 8.23 -19.79
N TYR A 163 -5.39 8.24 -18.49
CA TYR A 163 -5.47 9.45 -17.68
C TYR A 163 -4.12 9.86 -17.08
N MET A 164 -3.31 8.91 -16.57
CA MET A 164 -2.05 9.19 -15.87
C MET A 164 -1.12 10.17 -16.62
N PRO A 165 -0.90 10.07 -17.95
CA PRO A 165 -0.03 11.01 -18.67
C PRO A 165 -0.52 12.47 -18.66
N LYS A 166 -1.77 12.72 -18.28
CA LYS A 166 -2.37 14.07 -18.22
C LYS A 166 -2.10 14.76 -16.87
N VAL A 167 -1.71 14.02 -15.84
CA VAL A 167 -1.67 14.51 -14.45
C VAL A 167 -0.32 14.34 -13.76
N GLY A 168 0.60 13.55 -14.33
CA GLY A 168 1.95 13.39 -13.79
C GLY A 168 2.86 12.60 -14.73
N LYS A 169 4.18 12.65 -14.49
CA LYS A 169 5.18 11.95 -15.30
C LYS A 169 5.25 10.46 -14.99
N TYR A 170 5.05 10.09 -13.72
CA TYR A 170 5.36 8.75 -13.21
C TYR A 170 4.14 7.89 -12.94
N GLY A 171 2.91 8.37 -13.17
CA GLY A 171 1.69 7.61 -12.87
C GLY A 171 1.61 6.25 -13.60
N LEU A 172 2.19 6.13 -14.80
CA LEU A 172 2.30 4.83 -15.46
C LEU A 172 3.34 3.91 -14.80
N ASP A 173 4.44 4.46 -14.27
CA ASP A 173 5.44 3.65 -13.57
C ASP A 173 4.92 3.15 -12.23
N MET A 174 4.14 3.98 -11.53
CA MET A 174 3.37 3.55 -10.35
C MET A 174 2.54 2.31 -10.67
N MET A 175 1.72 2.39 -11.72
CA MET A 175 0.82 1.32 -12.12
C MET A 175 1.55 0.01 -12.49
N PHE A 176 2.63 0.11 -13.28
CA PHE A 176 3.21 -1.06 -13.94
C PHE A 176 4.47 -1.60 -13.27
N ARG A 177 5.19 -0.80 -12.49
CA ARG A 177 6.55 -1.17 -12.05
C ARG A 177 6.74 -1.19 -10.56
N THR A 178 5.80 -0.71 -9.75
CA THR A 178 5.98 -0.64 -8.29
C THR A 178 5.28 -1.78 -7.56
N CYS A 179 5.82 -2.14 -6.39
CA CYS A 179 5.21 -3.02 -5.41
C CYS A 179 5.30 -2.39 -4.01
N THR A 180 4.31 -2.61 -3.17
CA THR A 180 4.26 -2.10 -1.79
C THR A 180 4.04 -3.22 -0.79
N VAL A 181 4.39 -2.96 0.47
CA VAL A 181 3.71 -3.56 1.63
C VAL A 181 2.92 -2.44 2.32
N GLN A 182 1.71 -2.75 2.79
CA GLN A 182 0.79 -1.81 3.45
C GLN A 182 0.20 -2.47 4.69
N THR A 183 -0.23 -1.65 5.65
CA THR A 183 -1.03 -2.12 6.79
C THR A 183 -2.26 -1.24 6.97
N ASN A 184 -3.35 -1.87 7.37
CA ASN A 184 -4.67 -1.29 7.53
C ASN A 184 -5.04 -1.37 9.02
N LEU A 185 -5.30 -0.22 9.66
CA LEU A 185 -5.52 -0.11 11.09
C LEU A 185 -6.77 0.71 11.43
N ASP A 186 -7.44 0.31 12.48
CA ASP A 186 -8.72 0.81 12.96
C ASP A 186 -8.58 2.00 13.92
N PHE A 187 -9.71 2.67 14.16
CA PHE A 187 -9.83 3.77 15.09
C PHE A 187 -11.13 3.66 15.92
N SER A 188 -11.10 4.17 17.15
CA SER A 188 -12.17 4.02 18.14
C SER A 188 -13.09 5.23 18.24
N SER A 189 -12.75 6.33 17.60
CA SER A 189 -13.54 7.55 17.53
C SER A 189 -12.99 8.47 16.43
N GLU A 190 -13.69 9.55 16.11
CA GLU A 190 -13.15 10.60 15.24
C GLU A 190 -11.86 11.22 15.81
N ALA A 191 -11.81 11.48 17.12
CA ALA A 191 -10.63 12.06 17.76
C ALA A 191 -9.41 11.12 17.69
N ASP A 192 -9.62 9.83 17.92
CA ASP A 192 -8.58 8.80 17.76
C ASP A 192 -8.13 8.70 16.30
N MET A 193 -9.06 8.69 15.35
CA MET A 193 -8.77 8.72 13.91
C MET A 193 -7.89 9.92 13.55
N VAL A 194 -8.25 11.13 13.97
CA VAL A 194 -7.49 12.36 13.67
C VAL A 194 -6.07 12.27 14.23
N LYS A 195 -5.91 11.78 15.47
CA LYS A 195 -4.59 11.63 16.09
C LYS A 195 -3.73 10.61 15.35
N LYS A 196 -4.26 9.41 15.08
CA LYS A 196 -3.57 8.37 14.32
C LYS A 196 -3.21 8.83 12.91
N LEU A 197 -4.12 9.52 12.21
CA LEU A 197 -3.87 10.08 10.88
C LEU A 197 -2.72 11.10 10.90
N ARG A 198 -2.72 12.03 11.86
CA ARG A 198 -1.65 13.03 11.99
C ARG A 198 -0.29 12.39 12.28
N VAL A 199 -0.24 11.46 13.23
CA VAL A 199 1.00 10.76 13.60
C VAL A 199 1.53 9.94 12.42
N SER A 200 0.68 9.13 11.81
CA SER A 200 1.07 8.29 10.67
C SER A 200 1.47 9.11 9.45
N LEU A 201 0.77 10.19 9.10
CA LEU A 201 1.17 11.08 8.00
C LEU A 201 2.55 11.70 8.26
N ALA A 202 2.78 12.24 9.45
CA ALA A 202 4.05 12.87 9.78
C ALA A 202 5.21 11.87 9.80
N LEU A 203 4.98 10.66 10.31
CA LEU A 203 5.99 9.61 10.42
C LEU A 203 6.06 8.71 9.18
N GLN A 204 5.24 8.91 8.15
CA GLN A 204 5.29 8.09 6.95
C GLN A 204 6.68 8.08 6.29
N PRO A 205 7.43 9.21 6.23
CA PRO A 205 8.82 9.21 5.79
C PRO A 205 9.75 8.28 6.60
N VAL A 206 9.50 8.07 7.90
CA VAL A 206 10.26 7.10 8.71
C VAL A 206 10.07 5.69 8.16
N ALA A 207 8.82 5.30 7.87
CA ALA A 207 8.54 4.01 7.24
C ALA A 207 9.13 3.92 5.83
N THR A 208 9.08 4.99 5.03
CA THR A 208 9.74 5.01 3.72
C THR A 208 11.25 4.76 3.83
N ALA A 209 11.94 5.39 4.79
CA ALA A 209 13.37 5.18 5.00
C ALA A 209 13.71 3.75 5.47
N LEU A 210 12.95 3.23 6.45
CA LEU A 210 13.12 1.88 6.98
C LEU A 210 12.92 0.80 5.92
N PHE A 211 12.01 1.03 4.97
CA PHE A 211 11.64 0.06 3.95
C PHE A 211 12.19 0.39 2.55
N ALA A 212 13.01 1.42 2.38
CA ALA A 212 13.52 1.84 1.07
C ALA A 212 14.25 0.69 0.35
N ASN A 213 13.72 0.24 -0.80
CA ASN A 213 14.09 -1.03 -1.43
C ASN A 213 13.93 -0.99 -2.97
N SER A 214 14.23 0.15 -3.60
CA SER A 214 14.12 0.28 -5.06
C SER A 214 15.16 1.22 -5.72
N PRO A 215 16.47 0.91 -5.64
CA PRO A 215 17.55 1.77 -6.14
C PRO A 215 17.91 1.58 -7.62
N PHE A 216 17.21 0.68 -8.32
CA PHE A 216 17.48 0.34 -9.71
C PHE A 216 16.31 0.67 -10.63
N THR A 217 16.63 1.10 -11.85
CA THR A 217 15.69 1.24 -12.96
C THR A 217 16.38 0.77 -14.23
N GLU A 218 15.76 -0.14 -14.97
CA GLU A 218 16.26 -0.62 -16.27
C GLU A 218 17.73 -1.10 -16.23
N GLY A 219 18.07 -1.81 -15.16
CA GLY A 219 19.37 -2.43 -14.93
C GLY A 219 20.45 -1.49 -14.40
N LYS A 220 20.10 -0.24 -14.09
CA LYS A 220 21.06 0.81 -13.68
C LYS A 220 20.65 1.46 -12.36
N LEU A 221 21.63 2.06 -11.69
CA LEU A 221 21.38 2.94 -10.55
C LEU A 221 20.48 4.11 -10.98
N ASN A 222 19.42 4.38 -10.23
CA ASN A 222 18.49 5.48 -10.51
C ASN A 222 18.75 6.74 -9.67
N GLY A 223 19.64 6.66 -8.67
CA GLY A 223 20.02 7.79 -7.81
C GLY A 223 19.14 7.97 -6.57
N PHE A 224 18.24 7.03 -6.29
CA PHE A 224 17.34 7.03 -5.13
C PHE A 224 17.51 5.75 -4.30
N LEU A 225 17.04 5.81 -3.06
CA LEU A 225 16.91 4.63 -2.19
C LEU A 225 15.51 4.00 -2.34
N SER A 226 14.47 4.84 -2.37
CA SER A 226 13.11 4.44 -2.74
C SER A 226 12.65 5.25 -3.95
N PHE A 227 13.00 4.79 -5.15
CA PHE A 227 12.43 5.35 -6.37
C PHE A 227 10.92 5.11 -6.50
N ARG A 228 10.36 4.09 -5.83
CA ARG A 228 8.90 3.96 -5.68
C ARG A 228 8.29 5.18 -4.98
N SER A 229 8.88 5.64 -3.88
CA SER A 229 8.37 6.83 -3.18
C SER A 229 8.52 8.10 -4.05
N GLU A 230 9.62 8.22 -4.81
CA GLU A 230 9.79 9.30 -5.80
C GLU A 230 8.69 9.28 -6.88
N ILE A 231 8.33 8.11 -7.40
CA ILE A 231 7.24 7.94 -8.38
C ILE A 231 5.91 8.54 -7.86
N TRP A 232 5.61 8.35 -6.57
CA TRP A 232 4.38 8.88 -5.96
C TRP A 232 4.36 10.40 -5.77
N ARG A 233 5.49 11.10 -5.95
CA ARG A 233 5.56 12.58 -5.92
C ARG A 233 5.02 13.23 -7.19
N ASP A 234 4.99 12.51 -8.30
CA ASP A 234 4.51 13.02 -9.60
C ASP A 234 3.67 11.95 -10.34
N THR A 235 2.79 11.31 -9.58
CA THR A 235 1.77 10.38 -10.10
C THR A 235 0.49 11.13 -10.46
N ASP A 236 -0.14 11.78 -9.49
CA ASP A 236 -1.30 12.67 -9.66
C ASP A 236 -1.48 13.49 -8.37
N ASN A 237 -1.10 14.77 -8.43
CA ASN A 237 -1.07 15.65 -7.25
C ASN A 237 -2.45 16.00 -6.69
N ALA A 238 -3.55 15.66 -7.37
CA ALA A 238 -4.89 15.84 -6.81
C ALA A 238 -5.24 14.73 -5.80
N ARG A 239 -4.58 13.57 -5.88
CA ARG A 239 -4.93 12.38 -5.10
C ARG A 239 -3.76 11.77 -4.32
N SER A 240 -2.52 12.20 -4.54
CA SER A 240 -1.35 11.67 -3.84
C SER A 240 -0.67 12.71 -2.94
N GLY A 241 0.22 12.22 -2.08
CA GLY A 241 1.09 13.07 -1.25
C GLY A 241 0.62 13.25 0.19
N MET A 242 1.16 14.29 0.82
CA MET A 242 0.80 14.70 2.17
C MET A 242 -0.59 15.35 2.17
N ILE A 243 -1.28 15.22 3.30
CA ILE A 243 -2.57 15.87 3.54
C ILE A 243 -2.35 17.01 4.55
N PRO A 244 -1.91 18.22 4.11
CA PRO A 244 -1.53 19.29 5.05
C PRO A 244 -2.70 19.73 5.94
N PHE A 245 -3.93 19.74 5.40
CA PHE A 245 -5.13 20.11 6.15
C PHE A 245 -5.46 19.14 7.29
N ALA A 246 -4.88 17.93 7.30
CA ALA A 246 -5.06 17.00 8.42
C ALA A 246 -4.52 17.56 9.74
N PHE A 247 -3.64 18.58 9.70
CA PHE A 247 -3.04 19.24 10.86
C PHE A 247 -3.71 20.58 11.21
N GLU A 248 -4.72 20.99 10.46
CA GLU A 248 -5.51 22.19 10.75
C GLU A 248 -6.55 21.91 11.84
N ASP A 249 -7.00 22.96 12.53
CA ASP A 249 -8.15 22.88 13.43
C ASP A 249 -9.41 22.54 12.63
N GLY A 250 -10.31 21.75 13.22
CA GLY A 250 -11.52 21.27 12.54
C GLY A 250 -11.31 20.08 11.60
N MET A 251 -10.12 19.47 11.59
CA MET A 251 -9.93 18.16 10.94
C MET A 251 -10.85 17.11 11.58
N GLY A 252 -11.56 16.36 10.74
CA GLY A 252 -12.51 15.29 11.10
C GLY A 252 -12.98 14.54 9.85
N PHE A 253 -13.98 13.67 9.99
CA PHE A 253 -14.56 12.91 8.88
C PHE A 253 -15.14 13.84 7.81
N GLU A 254 -15.86 14.88 8.22
CA GLU A 254 -16.43 15.90 7.34
C GLU A 254 -15.38 16.58 6.44
N ARG A 255 -14.25 17.00 7.04
CA ARG A 255 -13.17 17.67 6.30
C ARG A 255 -12.55 16.73 5.27
N TYR A 256 -12.42 15.45 5.59
CA TYR A 256 -11.93 14.43 4.65
C TYR A 256 -12.93 14.17 3.52
N VAL A 257 -14.24 14.13 3.82
CA VAL A 257 -15.30 14.03 2.80
C VAL A 257 -15.21 15.19 1.83
N ASP A 258 -15.05 16.43 2.31
CA ASP A 258 -14.93 17.59 1.42
C ASP A 258 -13.72 17.51 0.50
N TYR A 259 -12.57 17.05 1.01
CA TYR A 259 -11.40 16.76 0.20
C TYR A 259 -11.72 15.70 -0.87
N ALA A 260 -12.28 14.56 -0.47
CA ALA A 260 -12.58 13.46 -1.39
C ALA A 260 -13.62 13.83 -2.45
N LEU A 261 -14.60 14.69 -2.14
CA LEU A 261 -15.57 15.22 -3.11
C LEU A 261 -14.91 16.01 -4.25
N ASP A 262 -13.79 16.65 -3.97
CA ASP A 262 -13.06 17.50 -4.92
C ASP A 262 -11.92 16.76 -5.65
N VAL A 263 -11.55 15.56 -5.20
CA VAL A 263 -10.64 14.68 -5.95
C VAL A 263 -11.33 14.24 -7.25
N PRO A 264 -10.69 14.41 -8.43
CA PRO A 264 -11.28 13.98 -9.68
C PRO A 264 -11.53 12.47 -9.73
N MET A 265 -12.70 12.07 -10.22
CA MET A 265 -13.05 10.66 -10.39
C MET A 265 -12.21 10.01 -11.50
N TYR A 266 -12.17 8.68 -11.52
CA TYR A 266 -11.72 7.89 -12.67
C TYR A 266 -12.88 7.25 -13.43
N PHE A 267 -13.75 6.53 -12.72
CA PHE A 267 -14.79 5.73 -13.32
C PHE A 267 -16.03 5.66 -12.44
N VAL A 268 -17.14 5.27 -13.06
CA VAL A 268 -18.35 4.78 -12.40
C VAL A 268 -18.57 3.34 -12.85
N LYS A 269 -18.89 2.44 -11.92
CA LYS A 269 -19.10 1.02 -12.24
C LYS A 269 -20.59 0.70 -12.33
N ARG A 270 -21.02 0.13 -13.44
CA ARG A 270 -22.40 -0.34 -13.64
C ARG A 270 -22.34 -1.74 -14.27
N GLY A 271 -22.81 -2.76 -13.55
CA GLY A 271 -22.61 -4.16 -13.95
C GLY A 271 -21.13 -4.50 -14.14
N GLU A 272 -20.75 -5.02 -15.31
CA GLU A 272 -19.37 -5.32 -15.69
C GLU A 272 -18.64 -4.14 -16.37
N GLU A 273 -19.32 -3.01 -16.56
CA GLU A 273 -18.75 -1.86 -17.27
C GLU A 273 -18.13 -0.84 -16.32
N TYR A 274 -16.92 -0.40 -16.67
CA TYR A 274 -16.29 0.79 -16.10
C TYR A 274 -16.50 1.94 -17.08
N ILE A 275 -17.33 2.89 -16.69
CA ILE A 275 -17.67 4.06 -17.49
C ILE A 275 -16.65 5.14 -17.15
N ASP A 276 -15.92 5.61 -18.17
CA ASP A 276 -14.88 6.64 -18.02
C ASP A 276 -15.51 7.99 -17.71
N VAL A 277 -15.26 8.47 -16.48
CA VAL A 277 -15.62 9.82 -16.05
C VAL A 277 -14.36 10.56 -15.56
N SER A 278 -13.20 10.19 -16.11
CA SER A 278 -11.91 10.64 -15.62
C SER A 278 -11.77 12.16 -15.71
N GLY A 279 -11.39 12.79 -14.60
CA GLY A 279 -11.31 14.24 -14.49
C GLY A 279 -12.62 14.94 -14.09
N SER A 280 -13.75 14.23 -14.01
CA SER A 280 -15.00 14.79 -13.49
C SER A 280 -15.00 14.85 -11.96
N SER A 281 -15.85 15.70 -11.39
CA SER A 281 -15.97 15.88 -9.94
C SER A 281 -17.00 14.92 -9.33
N PHE A 282 -16.65 14.29 -8.20
CA PHE A 282 -17.64 13.53 -7.42
C PHE A 282 -18.70 14.47 -6.82
N ARG A 283 -18.33 15.71 -6.47
CA ARG A 283 -19.28 16.75 -6.04
C ARG A 283 -20.34 17.05 -7.10
N ASP A 284 -19.93 17.14 -8.37
CA ASP A 284 -20.88 17.33 -9.47
C ASP A 284 -21.75 16.10 -9.70
N PHE A 285 -21.18 14.89 -9.58
CA PHE A 285 -21.97 13.67 -9.64
C PHE A 285 -23.00 13.60 -8.52
N PHE A 286 -22.61 13.94 -7.29
CA PHE A 286 -23.50 14.04 -6.14
C PHE A 286 -24.65 15.02 -6.37
N ALA A 287 -24.39 16.11 -7.09
CA ALA A 287 -25.39 17.11 -7.45
C ALA A 287 -26.24 16.74 -8.70
N GLY A 288 -26.06 15.56 -9.30
CA GLY A 288 -26.76 15.14 -10.52
C GLY A 288 -26.28 15.87 -11.79
N LYS A 289 -25.06 16.41 -11.77
CA LYS A 289 -24.48 17.26 -12.84
C LYS A 289 -23.37 16.57 -13.63
N ASN A 290 -23.12 15.28 -13.39
CA ASN A 290 -22.12 14.55 -14.17
C ASN A 290 -22.59 14.39 -15.63
N ALA A 291 -21.75 14.74 -16.59
CA ALA A 291 -22.11 14.71 -18.01
C ALA A 291 -22.42 13.29 -18.54
N ALA A 292 -21.78 12.26 -17.98
CA ALA A 292 -22.05 10.87 -18.36
C ALA A 292 -23.33 10.32 -17.73
N PHE A 293 -23.81 10.94 -16.64
CA PHE A 293 -25.00 10.52 -15.91
C PHE A 293 -25.90 11.72 -15.55
N PRO A 294 -26.53 12.38 -16.53
CA PRO A 294 -27.32 13.59 -16.28
C PRO A 294 -28.51 13.29 -15.35
N GLY A 295 -28.57 13.99 -14.21
CA GLY A 295 -29.62 13.84 -13.21
C GLY A 295 -29.51 12.62 -12.28
N GLU A 296 -28.55 11.72 -12.52
CA GLU A 296 -28.31 10.57 -11.63
C GLU A 296 -27.49 10.98 -10.41
N ARG A 297 -27.82 10.42 -9.25
CA ARG A 297 -27.04 10.57 -8.02
C ARG A 297 -26.17 9.34 -7.77
N PRO A 298 -24.99 9.49 -7.12
CA PRO A 298 -24.11 8.39 -6.80
C PRO A 298 -24.76 7.43 -5.80
N THR A 299 -24.31 6.18 -5.86
CA THR A 299 -24.65 5.13 -4.91
C THR A 299 -23.56 4.97 -3.85
N LEU A 300 -23.85 4.21 -2.78
CA LEU A 300 -22.84 3.82 -1.79
C LEU A 300 -21.60 3.17 -2.43
N SER A 301 -21.79 2.36 -3.48
CA SER A 301 -20.66 1.78 -4.21
C SER A 301 -19.84 2.79 -4.99
N ASP A 302 -20.48 3.79 -5.59
CA ASP A 302 -19.75 4.85 -6.28
C ASP A 302 -18.84 5.60 -5.30
N TRP A 303 -19.33 5.88 -4.09
CA TRP A 303 -18.53 6.49 -3.03
C TRP A 303 -17.37 5.61 -2.56
N ALA A 304 -17.64 4.35 -2.23
CA ALA A 304 -16.60 3.41 -1.80
C ALA A 304 -15.52 3.19 -2.87
N ASN A 305 -15.94 3.06 -4.13
CA ASN A 305 -15.04 2.91 -5.28
C ASN A 305 -14.23 4.19 -5.49
N HIS A 306 -14.83 5.38 -5.40
CA HIS A 306 -14.12 6.66 -5.52
C HIS A 306 -13.03 6.82 -4.45
N LEU A 307 -13.35 6.58 -3.17
CA LEU A 307 -12.37 6.61 -2.07
C LEU A 307 -11.19 5.66 -2.31
N SER A 308 -11.42 4.51 -2.95
CA SER A 308 -10.35 3.56 -3.30
C SER A 308 -9.37 4.09 -4.36
N THR A 309 -9.74 5.16 -5.09
CA THR A 309 -8.89 5.81 -6.10
C THR A 309 -8.08 6.98 -5.57
N ILE A 310 -8.19 7.31 -4.29
CA ILE A 310 -7.37 8.33 -3.64
C ILE A 310 -6.11 7.64 -3.10
N PHE A 311 -4.92 8.24 -3.22
CA PHE A 311 -3.64 7.60 -2.92
C PHE A 311 -2.67 8.49 -2.10
N PRO A 312 -3.10 9.10 -0.99
CA PRO A 312 -2.19 9.83 -0.11
C PRO A 312 -1.18 8.90 0.57
N GLU A 313 -0.20 9.48 1.28
CA GLU A 313 0.77 8.73 2.11
C GLU A 313 0.08 7.90 3.21
N VAL A 314 -1.02 8.42 3.76
CA VAL A 314 -1.94 7.70 4.63
C VAL A 314 -3.37 7.95 4.17
N ARG A 315 -4.10 6.88 3.88
CA ARG A 315 -5.47 6.97 3.35
C ARG A 315 -6.49 6.68 4.44
N LEU A 316 -7.56 7.48 4.47
CA LEU A 316 -8.72 7.22 5.31
C LEU A 316 -9.85 6.61 4.48
N LYS A 317 -10.35 5.48 4.97
CA LYS A 317 -11.66 4.88 4.66
C LYS A 317 -12.34 4.58 6.00
N ARG A 318 -13.03 3.45 6.13
CA ARG A 318 -13.47 2.89 7.43
C ARG A 318 -12.32 2.40 8.33
N TYR A 319 -11.09 2.66 7.92
CA TYR A 319 -9.82 2.35 8.58
C TYR A 319 -8.75 3.26 7.96
N LEU A 320 -7.59 3.35 8.59
CA LEU A 320 -6.40 4.03 8.08
C LEU A 320 -5.50 3.04 7.35
N GLU A 321 -4.87 3.49 6.28
CA GLU A 321 -3.96 2.68 5.46
C GLU A 321 -2.62 3.38 5.34
N MET A 322 -1.55 2.70 5.74
CA MET A 322 -0.19 3.23 5.79
C MET A 322 0.54 2.79 4.52
N ARG A 323 0.87 3.75 3.63
CA ARG A 323 1.15 3.47 2.21
C ARG A 323 2.58 3.76 1.77
N GLY A 324 3.42 4.28 2.65
CA GLY A 324 4.76 4.79 2.29
C GLY A 324 5.86 3.74 2.09
N ALA A 325 5.62 2.46 2.40
CA ALA A 325 6.66 1.42 2.40
C ALA A 325 6.78 0.69 1.05
N ASP A 326 8.02 0.43 0.63
CA ASP A 326 8.28 -0.39 -0.55
C ASP A 326 7.95 -1.87 -0.30
N GLY A 327 7.69 -2.63 -1.36
CA GLY A 327 7.71 -4.09 -1.32
C GLY A 327 9.07 -4.61 -0.84
N VAL A 328 9.05 -5.64 0.00
CA VAL A 328 10.26 -6.20 0.64
C VAL A 328 10.26 -7.73 0.58
N PRO A 329 11.42 -8.39 0.77
CA PRO A 329 11.49 -9.84 0.89
C PRO A 329 10.63 -10.37 2.06
N TRP A 330 10.20 -11.63 1.94
CA TRP A 330 9.25 -12.28 2.84
C TRP A 330 9.55 -12.10 4.34
N GLY A 331 10.83 -12.19 4.73
CA GLY A 331 11.26 -12.10 6.13
C GLY A 331 11.06 -10.72 6.78
N ARG A 332 10.78 -9.68 5.99
CA ARG A 332 10.54 -8.31 6.45
C ARG A 332 9.06 -7.89 6.39
N LEU A 333 8.19 -8.64 5.71
CA LEU A 333 6.78 -8.27 5.53
C LEU A 333 6.02 -8.00 6.85
N PRO A 334 6.17 -8.81 7.93
CA PRO A 334 5.46 -8.57 9.20
C PRO A 334 5.98 -7.36 9.97
N ALA A 335 7.16 -6.85 9.63
CA ALA A 335 7.77 -5.76 10.35
C ALA A 335 7.00 -4.45 10.14
N LEU A 336 6.37 -4.25 8.98
CA LEU A 336 5.56 -3.06 8.72
C LEU A 336 4.31 -2.99 9.62
N PRO A 337 3.43 -4.02 9.65
CA PRO A 337 2.30 -4.01 10.58
C PRO A 337 2.78 -3.97 12.03
N ALA A 338 3.85 -4.67 12.41
CA ALA A 338 4.41 -4.59 13.76
C ALA A 338 4.79 -3.14 14.15
N PHE A 339 5.48 -2.43 13.25
CA PHE A 339 5.91 -1.05 13.46
C PHE A 339 4.73 -0.11 13.70
N TRP A 340 3.71 -0.16 12.85
CA TRP A 340 2.56 0.73 12.99
C TRP A 340 1.62 0.32 14.12
N VAL A 341 1.42 -0.97 14.37
CA VAL A 341 0.62 -1.47 15.49
C VAL A 341 1.25 -1.04 16.82
N GLY A 342 2.57 -1.19 16.96
CA GLY A 342 3.28 -0.77 18.16
C GLY A 342 3.21 0.74 18.41
N LEU A 343 3.15 1.55 17.35
CA LEU A 343 3.02 3.00 17.46
C LEU A 343 1.58 3.48 17.69
N LEU A 344 0.59 2.84 17.06
CA LEU A 344 -0.77 3.40 16.95
C LEU A 344 -1.80 2.67 17.82
N TYR A 345 -1.59 1.42 18.23
CA TYR A 345 -2.53 0.64 19.05
C TYR A 345 -2.16 0.61 20.54
N ASP A 346 -1.28 1.50 20.97
CA ASP A 346 -0.93 1.73 22.36
C ASP A 346 -0.93 3.24 22.62
N ASN A 347 -1.71 3.68 23.61
CA ASN A 347 -1.94 5.11 23.85
C ASN A 347 -0.65 5.84 24.29
N ASP A 348 0.18 5.21 25.13
CA ASP A 348 1.45 5.81 25.57
C ASP A 348 2.40 6.03 24.37
N SER A 349 2.50 5.04 23.47
CA SER A 349 3.30 5.14 22.25
C SER A 349 2.73 6.16 21.26
N LEU A 350 1.41 6.21 21.09
CA LEU A 350 0.75 7.16 20.20
C LEU A 350 0.94 8.61 20.69
N ASP A 351 0.84 8.82 22.00
CA ASP A 351 1.05 10.12 22.65
C ASP A 351 2.50 10.59 22.50
N ALA A 352 3.46 9.70 22.78
CA ALA A 352 4.87 10.01 22.60
C ALA A 352 5.23 10.26 21.12
N ALA A 353 4.65 9.50 20.19
CA ALA A 353 4.83 9.72 18.76
C ALA A 353 4.21 11.06 18.31
N TRP A 354 3.08 11.46 18.90
CA TRP A 354 2.50 12.79 18.67
C TRP A 354 3.42 13.91 19.16
N ASP A 355 4.04 13.76 20.32
CA ASP A 355 4.98 14.76 20.84
C ASP A 355 6.22 14.98 19.96
N ILE A 356 6.66 13.94 19.24
CA ILE A 356 7.73 14.07 18.23
C ILE A 356 7.33 15.01 17.09
N VAL A 357 6.07 14.91 16.62
CA VAL A 357 5.66 15.49 15.32
C VAL A 357 4.75 16.72 15.43
N ARG A 358 4.14 16.98 16.59
CA ARG A 358 3.11 18.03 16.80
C ARG A 358 3.56 19.45 16.45
N HIS A 359 4.87 19.71 16.44
CA HIS A 359 5.46 21.01 16.13
C HIS A 359 6.06 21.09 14.73
N TRP A 360 5.85 20.08 13.90
CA TRP A 360 6.28 20.13 12.50
C TRP A 360 5.26 20.94 11.72
N THR A 361 5.74 21.81 10.85
CA THR A 361 4.93 22.62 9.95
C THR A 361 4.62 21.83 8.67
N ALA A 362 3.62 22.27 7.90
CA ALA A 362 3.31 21.62 6.62
C ALA A 362 4.50 21.65 5.63
N PRO A 363 5.23 22.77 5.45
CA PRO A 363 6.43 22.79 4.61
C PRO A 363 7.53 21.83 5.09
N GLU A 364 7.75 21.70 6.40
CA GLU A 364 8.76 20.77 6.95
C GLU A 364 8.39 19.31 6.68
N ARG A 365 7.12 18.93 6.90
CA ARG A 365 6.63 17.58 6.56
C ARG A 365 6.75 17.27 5.08
N GLN A 366 6.41 18.25 4.23
CA GLN A 366 6.51 18.10 2.78
C GLN A 366 7.97 17.96 2.34
N ALA A 367 8.87 18.80 2.84
CA ALA A 367 10.30 18.71 2.55
C ALA A 367 10.88 17.35 2.97
N LEU A 368 10.50 16.84 4.15
CA LEU A 368 10.93 15.53 4.60
C LEU A 368 10.44 14.40 3.67
N ARG A 369 9.18 14.46 3.21
CA ARG A 369 8.64 13.53 2.20
C ARG A 369 9.39 13.62 0.88
N ASP A 370 9.79 14.83 0.46
CA ASP A 370 10.51 15.05 -0.80
C ASP A 370 11.97 14.56 -0.74
N ASP A 371 12.60 14.64 0.44
CA ASP A 371 14.00 14.29 0.66
C ASP A 371 14.22 12.79 0.92
N VAL A 372 13.30 12.14 1.64
CA VAL A 372 13.48 10.75 2.07
C VAL A 372 13.69 9.73 0.93
N PRO A 373 13.06 9.84 -0.26
CA PRO A 373 13.26 8.88 -1.35
C PRO A 373 14.73 8.80 -1.77
N ARG A 374 15.45 9.93 -1.70
CA ARG A 374 16.84 10.04 -2.12
C ARG A 374 17.83 9.84 -0.97
N PHE A 375 17.54 10.42 0.19
CA PHE A 375 18.50 10.49 1.29
C PHE A 375 18.24 9.44 2.39
N GLY A 376 17.05 8.82 2.42
CA GLY A 376 16.67 7.85 3.46
C GLY A 376 16.90 8.44 4.85
N PHE A 377 17.63 7.72 5.70
CA PHE A 377 17.98 8.15 7.05
C PHE A 377 18.78 9.45 7.14
N LYS A 378 19.43 9.86 6.05
CA LYS A 378 20.19 11.12 5.96
C LYS A 378 19.31 12.34 5.69
N ALA A 379 18.02 12.14 5.36
CA ALA A 379 17.06 13.23 5.29
C ALA A 379 16.95 13.94 6.65
N ARG A 380 16.58 15.21 6.65
CA ARG A 380 16.54 16.03 7.86
C ARG A 380 15.21 16.73 8.01
N ILE A 381 14.81 16.93 9.27
CA ILE A 381 13.73 17.83 9.63
C ILE A 381 14.21 18.66 10.82
N LYS A 382 14.18 19.98 10.66
CA LYS A 382 14.85 20.91 11.58
C LYS A 382 16.33 20.53 11.72
N ASP A 383 16.81 20.40 12.96
CA ASP A 383 18.18 20.06 13.31
C ASP A 383 18.45 18.54 13.36
N ARG A 384 17.42 17.70 13.27
CA ARG A 384 17.53 16.24 13.44
C ARG A 384 17.65 15.48 12.13
N TYR A 385 18.40 14.38 12.14
CA TYR A 385 18.37 13.38 11.08
C TYR A 385 17.17 12.46 11.24
N LEU A 386 16.62 12.00 10.12
CA LEU A 386 15.53 11.03 10.12
C LEU A 386 15.93 9.73 10.81
N PHE A 387 17.21 9.35 10.78
CA PHE A 387 17.76 8.22 11.55
C PHE A 387 17.44 8.29 13.05
N GLU A 388 17.62 9.47 13.67
CA GLU A 388 17.43 9.66 15.10
C GLU A 388 15.95 9.49 15.47
N ILE A 389 15.08 10.04 14.63
CA ILE A 389 13.62 9.92 14.77
C ILE A 389 13.20 8.46 14.55
N ALA A 390 13.74 7.77 13.55
CA ALA A 390 13.45 6.38 13.27
C ALA A 390 13.80 5.47 14.45
N LYS A 391 14.93 5.72 15.12
CA LYS A 391 15.34 5.01 16.33
C LYS A 391 14.35 5.23 17.48
N GLU A 392 13.93 6.48 17.71
CA GLU A 392 12.91 6.80 18.72
C GLU A 392 11.57 6.11 18.42
N CYS A 393 11.09 6.20 17.18
CA CYS A 393 9.87 5.51 16.75
C CYS A 393 9.95 4.00 16.94
N LEU A 394 11.11 3.38 16.67
CA LEU A 394 11.27 1.93 16.85
C LEU A 394 11.23 1.54 18.35
N ILE A 395 11.82 2.36 19.23
CA ILE A 395 11.73 2.16 20.69
C ILE A 395 10.27 2.26 21.15
N LEU A 396 9.53 3.28 20.69
CA LEU A 396 8.12 3.44 21.01
C LEU A 396 7.28 2.27 20.48
N SER A 397 7.52 1.85 19.24
CA SER A 397 6.85 0.70 18.65
C SER A 397 7.09 -0.57 19.45
N HIS A 398 8.34 -0.82 19.86
CA HIS A 398 8.69 -1.99 20.66
C HIS A 398 7.97 -1.95 22.02
N ALA A 399 7.96 -0.80 22.70
CA ALA A 399 7.26 -0.63 23.97
C ALA A 399 5.74 -0.84 23.84
N GLY A 400 5.12 -0.33 22.78
CA GLY A 400 3.69 -0.48 22.54
C GLY A 400 3.28 -1.92 22.25
N LEU A 401 4.06 -2.68 21.47
CA LEU A 401 3.83 -4.12 21.28
C LEU A 401 3.94 -4.89 22.61
N ARG A 402 4.94 -4.56 23.45
CA ARG A 402 5.10 -5.18 24.77
C ARG A 402 3.93 -4.90 25.71
N ARG A 403 3.38 -3.68 25.69
CA ARG A 403 2.17 -3.32 26.47
C ARG A 403 0.90 -3.97 25.93
N ARG A 404 0.78 -4.12 24.61
CA ARG A 404 -0.30 -4.93 24.00
C ARG A 404 -0.29 -6.39 24.50
N GLY A 405 0.89 -6.92 24.83
CA GLY A 405 1.05 -8.16 25.58
C GLY A 405 0.49 -9.40 24.86
N ARG A 406 0.47 -9.39 23.52
CA ARG A 406 0.02 -10.53 22.72
C ARG A 406 1.18 -11.50 22.57
N ILE A 407 0.97 -12.72 23.05
CA ILE A 407 1.98 -13.78 23.06
C ILE A 407 1.52 -14.97 22.22
N ASP A 408 2.47 -15.62 21.55
CA ASP A 408 2.21 -16.88 20.86
C ASP A 408 2.23 -18.09 21.81
N HIS A 409 1.94 -19.29 21.27
CA HIS A 409 1.93 -20.55 22.02
C HIS A 409 3.29 -20.95 22.62
N LEU A 410 4.39 -20.29 22.23
CA LEU A 410 5.73 -20.47 22.79
C LEU A 410 6.10 -19.37 23.79
N GLY A 411 5.16 -18.50 24.16
CA GLY A 411 5.37 -17.40 25.10
C GLY A 411 6.18 -16.23 24.52
N ARG A 412 6.29 -16.13 23.18
CA ARG A 412 7.02 -15.04 22.52
C ARG A 412 6.07 -13.90 22.19
N ASP A 413 6.51 -12.68 22.47
CA ASP A 413 5.79 -11.44 22.24
C ASP A 413 5.92 -10.92 20.78
N GLU A 414 4.95 -10.11 20.34
CA GLU A 414 4.90 -9.48 19.02
C GLU A 414 6.12 -8.60 18.70
N SER A 415 6.83 -8.05 19.70
CA SER A 415 7.98 -7.16 19.48
C SER A 415 9.11 -7.81 18.68
N ARG A 416 9.19 -9.15 18.67
CA ARG A 416 10.15 -9.89 17.84
C ARG A 416 10.04 -9.60 16.34
N PHE A 417 8.86 -9.18 15.87
CA PHE A 417 8.66 -8.86 14.46
C PHE A 417 9.32 -7.53 14.05
N LEU A 418 9.81 -6.75 15.02
CA LEU A 418 10.62 -5.56 14.79
C LEU A 418 12.11 -5.87 14.57
N GLU A 419 12.57 -7.09 14.85
CA GLU A 419 13.98 -7.49 14.72
C GLU A 419 14.61 -7.13 13.36
N PRO A 420 13.92 -7.28 12.20
CA PRO A 420 14.49 -6.84 10.93
C PRO A 420 14.74 -5.32 10.84
N LEU A 421 13.92 -4.51 11.51
CA LEU A 421 14.07 -3.05 11.56
C LEU A 421 15.14 -2.65 12.58
N GLU A 422 15.28 -3.39 13.68
CA GLU A 422 16.35 -3.19 14.67
C GLU A 422 17.71 -3.34 14.01
N ARG A 423 17.92 -4.38 13.19
CA ARG A 423 19.16 -4.55 12.42
C ARG A 423 19.43 -3.42 11.43
N ILE A 424 18.39 -2.86 10.82
CA ILE A 424 18.51 -1.69 9.93
C ILE A 424 18.98 -0.47 10.72
N ILE A 425 18.43 -0.25 11.92
CA ILE A 425 18.86 0.84 12.80
C ILE A 425 20.28 0.61 13.34
N GLU A 426 20.64 -0.62 13.73
CA GLU A 426 21.98 -0.96 14.20
C GLU A 426 23.06 -0.71 13.15
N THR A 427 22.78 -1.04 11.89
CA THR A 427 23.73 -0.83 10.79
C THR A 427 23.67 0.58 10.21
N GLY A 428 22.60 1.34 10.47
CA GLY A 428 22.36 2.65 9.87
C GLY A 428 22.15 2.62 8.36
N ARG A 429 21.84 1.45 7.78
CA ARG A 429 21.74 1.25 6.32
C ARG A 429 20.37 0.72 5.93
N SER A 430 19.75 1.37 4.96
CA SER A 430 18.51 0.91 4.34
C SER A 430 18.72 -0.34 3.46
N PRO A 431 17.67 -1.13 3.17
CA PRO A 431 17.74 -2.23 2.21
C PRO A 431 18.31 -1.82 0.84
N ALA A 432 17.96 -0.62 0.39
CA ALA A 432 18.49 -0.05 -0.85
C ALA A 432 20.01 0.19 -0.78
N GLU A 433 20.54 0.70 0.33
CA GLU A 433 21.98 0.86 0.52
C GLU A 433 22.71 -0.50 0.52
N GLU A 434 22.14 -1.54 1.13
CA GLU A 434 22.67 -2.92 1.05
C GLU A 434 22.74 -3.41 -0.41
N MET A 435 21.69 -3.17 -1.21
CA MET A 435 21.68 -3.52 -2.64
C MET A 435 22.69 -2.70 -3.45
N LEU A 436 22.89 -1.42 -3.14
CA LEU A 436 23.88 -0.57 -3.81
C LEU A 436 25.30 -1.06 -3.54
N GLU A 437 25.60 -1.51 -2.32
CA GLU A 437 26.89 -2.14 -2.01
C GLU A 437 27.08 -3.44 -2.80
N LYS A 438 26.05 -4.30 -2.86
CA LYS A 438 26.09 -5.53 -3.66
C LYS A 438 26.32 -5.24 -5.14
N PHE A 439 25.59 -4.27 -5.70
CA PHE A 439 25.72 -3.81 -7.08
C PHE A 439 27.16 -3.39 -7.42
N ASN A 440 27.77 -2.56 -6.57
CA ASN A 440 29.13 -2.06 -6.77
C ASN A 440 30.22 -3.06 -6.39
N GLY A 441 29.87 -4.17 -5.74
CA GLY A 441 30.80 -5.23 -5.34
C GLY A 441 30.47 -6.57 -5.99
N PRO A 442 29.92 -7.55 -5.23
CA PRO A 442 29.74 -8.93 -5.70
C PRO A 442 28.90 -9.09 -6.97
N TRP A 443 27.95 -8.18 -7.24
CA TRP A 443 27.10 -8.23 -8.44
C TRP A 443 27.76 -7.62 -9.68
N LYS A 444 28.92 -6.96 -9.54
CA LYS A 444 29.74 -6.44 -10.64
C LYS A 444 28.97 -5.53 -11.61
N GLY A 445 28.10 -4.67 -11.08
CA GLY A 445 27.29 -3.73 -11.87
C GLY A 445 26.10 -4.35 -12.57
N SER A 446 25.66 -5.55 -12.18
CA SER A 446 24.45 -6.22 -12.69
C SER A 446 23.34 -6.24 -11.63
N VAL A 447 22.08 -6.16 -12.07
CA VAL A 447 20.91 -6.38 -11.22
C VAL A 447 20.38 -7.82 -11.27
N GLU A 448 20.92 -8.65 -12.17
CA GLU A 448 20.49 -10.06 -12.34
C GLU A 448 20.49 -10.89 -11.04
N PRO A 449 21.49 -10.75 -10.14
CA PRO A 449 21.46 -11.49 -8.89
C PRO A 449 20.26 -11.18 -7.98
N ALA A 450 19.56 -10.06 -8.19
CA ALA A 450 18.36 -9.73 -7.42
C ALA A 450 17.24 -10.77 -7.61
N TYR A 451 17.15 -11.41 -8.79
CA TYR A 451 16.20 -12.48 -9.09
C TYR A 451 16.47 -13.79 -8.34
N GLN A 452 17.59 -13.89 -7.63
CA GLN A 452 17.92 -15.02 -6.77
C GLN A 452 17.90 -14.60 -5.28
N GLU A 453 18.50 -13.45 -4.96
CA GLU A 453 18.69 -13.02 -3.57
C GLU A 453 17.46 -12.34 -2.95
N TYR A 454 16.59 -11.75 -3.77
CA TYR A 454 15.40 -11.00 -3.33
C TYR A 454 14.09 -11.62 -3.86
N ALA A 455 14.19 -12.83 -4.42
CA ALA A 455 13.05 -13.61 -4.87
C ALA A 455 12.62 -14.65 -3.82
N PHE A 456 11.37 -15.11 -3.94
CA PHE A 456 10.84 -16.23 -3.14
C PHE A 456 9.86 -17.10 -3.94
#